data_AF-A0A179V8P1-F1
#
_entry.id   AF-A0A179V8P1-F1
#
_cell.length_a   1.000
_cell.length_b   1.000
_cell.length_c   1.000
_cell.angle_alpha   90.00
_cell.angle_beta   90.00
_cell.angle_gamma   90.00
#
_symmetry.space_group_name_H-M   'P 1'
#
loop_
_entity.id
_entity.type
_entity.pdbx_description
1 polymer ?
#
loop_
_entity_poly.entity_id
_entity_poly.type
_entity_poly.pdbx_seq_one_letter_code
_entity_poly.pdbx_strand_id
1 'polypeptide(L)' 'MTTPNDVARQAAGPDPDEVRSQVQALLGQLTAAAGMDAATADLETQAQVLEQAHDVLVRALESAEQG' A
#
# COMPACT_ATOMS: atom_id res chain seq x y z
N MET A 1 17.27 12.44 20.76
CA MET A 1 17.82 13.41 19.78
C MET A 1 17.35 12.94 18.41
N THR A 2 16.33 13.59 17.85
CA THR A 2 15.93 13.32 16.46
C THR A 2 16.96 13.99 15.56
N THR A 3 17.65 13.20 14.74
CA THR A 3 18.62 13.69 13.75
C THR A 3 17.93 14.60 12.73
N PRO A 4 18.61 15.62 12.17
CA PRO A 4 18.06 16.49 11.12
C PRO A 4 17.55 15.74 9.86
N ASN A 5 17.96 14.50 9.68
CA ASN A 5 17.53 13.62 8.58
C ASN A 5 16.11 13.03 8.83
N ASP A 6 15.71 12.89 10.10
CA ASP A 6 14.38 12.39 10.49
C ASP A 6 13.28 13.42 10.20
N VAL A 7 13.58 14.71 10.45
CA VAL A 7 12.66 15.83 10.18
C VAL A 7 12.50 16.11 8.69
N ALA A 8 13.54 15.87 7.87
CA ALA A 8 13.43 15.97 6.42
C ALA A 8 12.58 14.84 5.81
N ARG A 9 12.64 13.63 6.38
CA ARG A 9 11.75 12.51 6.02
C ARG A 9 10.30 12.70 6.48
N GLN A 10 10.07 13.49 7.54
CA GLN A 10 8.73 13.83 8.03
C GLN A 10 8.08 14.99 7.28
N ALA A 11 8.85 15.79 6.53
CA ALA A 11 8.39 16.98 5.82
C ALA A 11 8.06 16.73 4.33
N ALA A 12 8.61 15.67 3.73
CA ALA A 12 8.12 15.15 2.46
C ALA A 12 7.06 14.09 2.77
N GLY A 13 5.99 14.01 1.99
CA GLY A 13 4.97 12.96 2.14
C GLY A 13 5.57 11.53 2.15
N PRO A 14 4.74 10.50 2.36
CA PRO A 14 5.20 9.12 2.57
C PRO A 14 6.17 8.68 1.47
N ASP A 15 7.21 7.94 1.88
CA ASP A 15 8.27 7.50 0.98
C ASP A 15 7.65 6.64 -0.14
N PRO A 16 7.83 7.01 -1.43
CA PRO A 16 7.22 6.31 -2.54
C PRO A 16 7.68 4.84 -2.64
N ASP A 17 8.89 4.51 -2.17
CA ASP A 17 9.37 3.13 -2.14
C ASP A 17 8.65 2.31 -1.06
N GLU A 18 8.31 2.94 0.08
CA GLU A 18 7.52 2.31 1.15
C GLU A 18 6.08 2.04 0.69
N VAL A 19 5.45 3.00 0.00
CA VAL A 19 4.11 2.85 -0.58
C VAL A 19 4.10 1.72 -1.62
N ARG A 20 5.10 1.69 -2.52
CA ARG A 20 5.21 0.61 -3.52
C ARG A 20 5.38 -0.75 -2.86
N SER A 21 6.20 -0.86 -1.81
CA SER A 21 6.40 -2.10 -1.06
C SER A 21 5.10 -2.62 -0.43
N GLN A 22 4.33 -1.74 0.22
CA GLN A 22 3.04 -2.09 0.82
C GLN A 22 2.01 -2.58 -0.22
N VAL A 23 1.91 -1.88 -1.36
CA VAL A 23 1.03 -2.30 -2.45
C VAL A 23 1.47 -3.65 -3.04
N GLN A 24 2.78 -3.87 -3.21
CA GLN A 24 3.30 -5.15 -3.70
C GLN A 24 2.98 -6.31 -2.76
N ALA A 25 3.05 -6.09 -1.45
CA ALA A 25 2.69 -7.09 -0.45
C ALA A 25 1.19 -7.44 -0.50
N LEU A 26 0.31 -6.45 -0.70
CA LEU A 26 -1.13 -6.67 -0.87
C LEU A 26 -1.43 -7.43 -2.16
N LEU A 27 -0.82 -7.04 -3.29
CA LEU A 27 -0.99 -7.74 -4.57
C LEU A 27 -0.42 -9.17 -4.54
N GLY A 28 0.65 -9.40 -3.76
CA GLY A 28 1.20 -10.73 -3.54
C GLY A 28 0.22 -11.67 -2.83
N GLN A 29 -0.56 -11.16 -1.87
CA GLN A 29 -1.63 -11.91 -1.19
C GLN A 29 -2.75 -12.28 -2.17
N LEU A 30 -3.12 -11.35 -3.06
CA LEU A 30 -4.10 -11.60 -4.12
C LEU A 30 -3.64 -12.72 -5.07
N THR A 31 -2.38 -12.67 -5.50
CA THR A 31 -1.79 -13.65 -6.42
C THR A 31 -1.68 -15.03 -5.77
N ALA A 32 -1.35 -15.08 -4.48
CA ALA A 32 -1.33 -16.33 -3.71
C ALA A 32 -2.73 -16.95 -3.56
N ALA A 33 -3.76 -16.12 -3.37
CA ALA A 33 -5.16 -16.56 -3.32
C ALA A 33 -5.68 -17.03 -4.68
N ALA A 34 -5.30 -16.37 -5.77
CA ALA A 34 -5.71 -16.73 -7.14
C ALA A 34 -5.05 -18.02 -7.67
N GLY A 35 -3.92 -18.46 -7.07
CA GLY A 35 -3.27 -19.74 -7.38
C GLY A 35 -3.97 -20.95 -6.75
N MET A 36 -4.84 -20.74 -5.76
CA MET A 36 -5.82 -21.74 -5.31
C MET A 36 -7.03 -21.62 -6.23
N ASP A 37 -7.50 -22.74 -6.77
CA ASP A 37 -8.57 -22.87 -7.77
C ASP A 37 -9.49 -21.65 -7.83
N ALA A 38 -9.54 -20.96 -8.98
CA ALA A 38 -10.27 -19.69 -9.14
C ALA A 38 -11.76 -19.82 -8.79
N ALA A 39 -12.29 -21.04 -8.73
CA ALA A 39 -13.64 -21.37 -8.25
C ALA A 39 -13.81 -21.27 -6.71
N THR A 40 -12.72 -21.26 -5.95
CA THR A 40 -12.66 -21.10 -4.48
C THR A 40 -12.00 -19.80 -4.04
N ALA A 41 -11.39 -19.05 -4.96
CA ALA A 41 -10.83 -17.75 -4.67
C ALA A 41 -11.96 -16.79 -4.29
N ASP A 42 -12.05 -16.46 -3.01
CA ASP A 42 -13.10 -15.60 -2.48
C ASP A 42 -12.98 -14.20 -3.09
N LEU A 43 -13.93 -13.86 -3.96
CA LEU A 43 -13.99 -12.59 -4.66
C LEU A 43 -14.18 -11.42 -3.67
N GLU A 44 -14.82 -11.66 -2.53
CA GLU A 44 -14.98 -10.65 -1.49
C GLU A 44 -13.64 -10.33 -0.83
N THR A 45 -12.88 -11.37 -0.43
CA THR A 45 -11.50 -11.21 0.06
C THR A 45 -10.60 -10.49 -0.96
N GLN A 46 -10.71 -10.83 -2.25
CA GLN A 46 -9.93 -10.14 -3.29
C GLN A 46 -10.32 -8.67 -3.45
N ALA A 47 -11.62 -8.36 -3.44
CA ALA A 47 -12.11 -6.99 -3.51
C ALA A 47 -11.61 -6.15 -2.33
N GLN A 48 -11.62 -6.71 -1.11
CA GLN A 48 -11.11 -6.04 0.09
C GLN A 48 -9.61 -5.72 0.01
N VAL A 49 -8.80 -6.64 -0.50
CA VAL A 49 -7.35 -6.41 -0.65
C VAL A 49 -7.06 -5.32 -1.70
N LEU A 50 -7.84 -5.27 -2.78
CA LEU A 50 -7.74 -4.21 -3.78
C LEU A 50 -8.16 -2.84 -3.23
N GLU A 51 -9.22 -2.79 -2.44
CA GLU A 51 -9.66 -1.57 -1.73
C GLU A 51 -8.58 -1.07 -0.76
N GLN A 52 -7.96 -1.97 0.01
CA GLN A 52 -6.86 -1.62 0.90
C GLN A 52 -5.64 -1.07 0.15
N ALA A 53 -5.28 -1.67 -0.99
CA ALA A 53 -4.19 -1.18 -1.82
C ALA A 53 -4.51 0.22 -2.39
N HIS A 54 -5.78 0.47 -2.73
CA HIS A 54 -6.24 1.76 -3.20
C HIS A 54 -6.18 2.83 -2.10
N ASP A 55 -6.66 2.53 -0.89
CA ASP A 55 -6.60 3.44 0.26
C ASP A 55 -5.18 3.88 0.60
N VAL A 56 -4.22 2.95 0.54
CA VAL A 56 -2.80 3.25 0.77
C VAL A 56 -2.28 4.24 -0.28
N LEU A 57 -2.66 4.06 -1.54
CA LEU A 57 -2.27 4.95 -2.64
C LEU A 57 -2.92 6.34 -2.51
N VAL A 58 -4.20 6.41 -2.15
CA VAL A 58 -4.92 7.67 -1.96
C VAL A 58 -4.32 8.47 -0.82
N ARG A 59 -4.09 7.85 0.34
CA ARG A 59 -3.45 8.54 1.48
C ARG A 59 -2.05 9.02 1.15
N ALA A 60 -1.30 8.24 0.36
CA ALA A 60 0.02 8.65 -0.09
C ALA A 60 -0.03 9.88 -1.00
N LEU A 61 -1.01 9.92 -1.91
CA LEU A 61 -1.24 11.05 -2.79
C LEU A 61 -1.67 12.29 -2.00
N GLU A 62 -2.67 12.17 -1.12
CA GLU A 62 -3.17 13.27 -0.29
C GLU A 62 -2.06 13.87 0.59
N SER A 63 -1.19 13.02 1.16
CA SER A 63 -0.07 13.48 1.98
C SER A 63 1.06 14.11 1.16
N ALA A 64 1.21 13.74 -0.12
CA ALA A 64 2.15 14.40 -1.03
C ALA A 64 1.64 15.77 -1.50
N GLU A 65 0.32 15.95 -1.62
CA GLU A 65 -0.31 17.23 -1.97
C GLU A 65 -0.35 18.24 -0.82
N GLN A 66 -0.27 17.77 0.43
CA GLN A 66 -0.26 18.61 1.64
C GLN A 66 1.14 19.08 2.07
N GLY A 67 2.21 18.54 1.46
CA GLY A 67 3.61 18.84 1.76
C GLY A 67 4.22 19.99 0.94
#